data_AF-A0A6I3H9R7-F1
#
_entry.id   AF-A0A6I3H9R7-F1
#
_cell.length_a   1.000
_cell.length_b   1.000
_cell.length_c   1.000
_cell.angle_alpha   90.00
_cell.angle_beta   90.00
_cell.angle_gamma   90.00
#
_symmetry.space_group_name_H-M   'P 1'
#
loop_
_entity.id
_entity.type
_entity.pdbx_description
1 polymer ?
#
loop_
_entity_poly.entity_id
_entity_poly.type
_entity_poly.pdbx_seq_one_letter_code
_entity_poly.pdbx_strand_id
1 'polypeptide(L)' 'GEIDGVEQLTRYLERMDLDPDVKPVRGIFVAQSIKPQARVLAEARGIECVEVDYDELRGIESDELRLF' A
#
# COMPACT_ATOMS: atom_id res chain seq x y z
N GLY A 1 -2.81 5.65 -6.20
CA GLY A 1 -1.72 4.67 -6.29
C GLY A 1 -1.56 4.26 -7.74
N GLU A 2 -0.38 4.51 -8.29
CA GLU A 2 -0.02 4.18 -9.68
C GLU A 2 1.07 3.10 -9.72
N ILE A 3 1.41 2.64 -10.92
CA ILE A 3 2.42 1.59 -11.14
C ILE A 3 3.80 2.01 -10.61
N ASP A 4 4.17 3.28 -10.74
CA ASP A 4 5.46 3.80 -10.31
C ASP A 4 5.72 3.60 -8.81
N GLY A 5 4.70 3.78 -7.98
CA GLY A 5 4.73 3.56 -6.54
C GLY A 5 4.92 2.08 -6.19
N VAL A 6 4.30 1.18 -6.94
CA VAL A 6 4.49 -0.27 -6.79
C VAL A 6 5.92 -0.66 -7.17
N GLU A 7 6.44 -0.13 -8.27
CA GLU A 7 7.85 -0.35 -8.69
C GLU A 7 8.84 0.17 -7.64
N GLN A 8 8.56 1.34 -7.08
CA GLN A 8 9.38 1.90 -6.02
C GLN A 8 9.38 1.03 -4.76
N LEU A 9 8.21 0.61 -4.30
CA LEU A 9 8.07 -0.27 -3.14
C LEU A 9 8.79 -1.60 -3.38
N THR A 10 8.60 -2.21 -4.55
CA THR A 10 9.27 -3.47 -4.95
C THR A 10 10.79 -3.35 -4.79
N ARG A 11 11.40 -2.29 -5.33
CA ARG A 11 12.85 -2.06 -5.20
C ARG A 11 13.31 -1.92 -3.76
N TYR A 12 12.50 -1.30 -2.90
CA TYR A 12 12.84 -1.17 -1.48
C TYR A 12 12.76 -2.51 -0.76
N LEU A 13 11.72 -3.32 -1.02
CA LEU A 13 11.60 -4.66 -0.44
C LEU A 13 12.78 -5.54 -0.84
N GLU A 14 13.10 -5.60 -2.14
CA GLU A 14 14.26 -6.35 -2.65
C GLU A 14 15.57 -5.91 -1.98
N ARG A 15 15.76 -4.60 -1.78
CA ARG A 15 16.97 -4.06 -1.16
C ARG A 15 17.05 -4.39 0.34
N MET A 16 15.93 -4.28 1.05
CA MET A 16 15.86 -4.53 2.50
C MET A 16 15.98 -6.01 2.84
N ASP A 17 15.44 -6.90 2.00
CA ASP A 17 15.48 -8.35 2.26
C ASP A 17 16.90 -8.95 2.12
N LEU A 18 17.85 -8.18 1.56
CA LEU A 18 19.28 -8.53 1.56
C LEU A 18 19.92 -8.47 2.96
N ASP A 19 19.33 -7.70 3.88
CA ASP A 19 19.85 -7.53 5.23
C ASP A 19 19.31 -8.65 6.15
N PRO A 20 20.19 -9.52 6.69
CA PRO A 20 19.80 -10.65 7.51
C PRO A 20 19.17 -10.26 8.85
N ASP A 21 19.38 -9.04 9.34
CA ASP A 21 18.89 -8.59 10.64
C ASP A 21 17.41 -8.14 10.59
N VAL A 22 16.92 -7.79 9.40
CA VAL A 22 15.55 -7.27 9.20
C VAL A 22 14.64 -8.20 8.38
N LYS A 23 15.20 -9.19 7.68
CA LYS A 23 14.40 -10.14 6.91
C LYS A 23 13.66 -11.14 7.81
N PRO A 24 12.46 -11.62 7.40
CA PRO A 24 11.78 -11.36 6.13
C PRO A 24 11.03 -10.01 6.12
N VAL A 25 11.13 -9.27 5.01
CA VAL A 25 10.44 -7.99 4.85
C VAL A 25 9.15 -8.17 4.06
N ARG A 26 8.04 -7.62 4.57
CA ARG A 26 6.73 -7.59 3.89
C ARG A 26 6.37 -6.16 3.51
N GLY A 27 5.83 -5.99 2.30
CA GLY A 27 5.36 -4.70 1.80
C GLY A 27 3.84 -4.60 1.77
N ILE A 28 3.33 -3.41 2.11
CA ILE A 28 1.93 -3.03 1.95
C ILE A 28 1.90 -1.73 1.13
N PHE A 29 1.19 -1.74 0.02
CA PHE A 29 0.96 -0.57 -0.82
C PHE A 29 -0.32 0.14 -0.38
N VAL A 30 -0.15 1.32 0.22
CA VAL A 30 -1.24 2.10 0.80
C VAL A 30 -1.46 3.38 0.00
N ALA A 31 -2.70 3.68 -0.37
CA ALA A 31 -3.09 4.95 -1.00
C ALA A 31 -4.58 5.24 -0.78
N GLN A 32 -5.03 6.48 -0.99
CA GLN A 32 -6.46 6.81 -0.91
C GLN A 32 -7.32 6.11 -1.97
N SER A 33 -6.73 5.85 -3.14
CA SER A 33 -7.31 5.02 -4.19
C SER A 33 -6.18 4.37 -4.97
N ILE A 34 -6.34 3.13 -5.42
CA ILE A 34 -5.33 2.37 -6.17
C ILE A 34 -5.90 2.06 -7.56
N LYS A 35 -5.18 2.48 -8.62
CA LYS A 35 -5.59 2.16 -10.01
C LYS A 35 -5.57 0.64 -10.23
N PRO A 36 -6.52 0.06 -11.00
CA PRO A 36 -6.61 -1.39 -11.19
C PRO A 36 -5.30 -2.05 -11.64
N GLN A 37 -4.59 -1.44 -12.59
CA GLN A 37 -3.31 -1.95 -13.10
C GLN A 37 -2.19 -1.93 -12.04
N ALA A 38 -2.22 -0.98 -11.10
CA ALA A 38 -1.26 -0.92 -10.00
C ALA A 38 -1.55 -2.03 -8.97
N ARG A 39 -2.84 -2.26 -8.68
CA ARG A 39 -3.28 -3.36 -7.81
C ARG A 39 -2.86 -4.72 -8.36
N VAL A 40 -3.13 -4.98 -9.64
CA VAL A 40 -2.72 -6.23 -10.32
C VAL A 40 -1.21 -6.44 -10.22
N LEU A 41 -0.41 -5.40 -10.45
CA LEU A 41 1.05 -5.48 -10.37
C LEU A 41 1.56 -5.74 -8.95
N ALA A 42 0.97 -5.08 -7.95
CA ALA A 42 1.33 -5.26 -6.55
C ALA A 42 1.01 -6.69 -6.07
N GLU A 43 -0.19 -7.18 -6.37
CA GLU A 43 -0.62 -8.53 -6.03
C GLU A 43 0.26 -9.60 -6.71
N ALA A 44 0.63 -9.39 -7.98
CA ALA A 44 1.55 -10.27 -8.71
C ALA A 44 2.95 -10.35 -8.06
N ARG A 45 3.32 -9.37 -7.24
CA ARG A 45 4.58 -9.31 -6.49
C ARG A 45 4.43 -9.70 -5.01
N GLY A 46 3.24 -10.16 -4.60
CA GLY A 46 2.96 -10.50 -3.21
C GLY A 46 2.88 -9.29 -2.27
N ILE A 47 2.59 -8.10 -2.80
CA ILE A 47 2.40 -6.87 -2.04
C ILE A 47 0.91 -6.67 -1.79
N GLU A 48 0.51 -6.54 -0.52
CA GLU A 48 -0.86 -6.26 -0.13
C GLU A 48 -1.27 -4.82 -0.48
N CYS A 49 -2.50 -4.60 -0.94
CA CYS A 49 -3.00 -3.28 -1.32
C CYS A 49 -4.11 -2.83 -0.39
N VAL A 50 -3.91 -1.71 0.30
CA VAL A 50 -4.88 -1.13 1.24
C VAL A 50 -5.28 0.26 0.78
N GLU A 51 -6.59 0.49 0.67
CA GLU A 51 -7.12 1.85 0.47
C GLU A 51 -7.49 2.45 1.82
N VAL A 52 -7.12 3.71 2.02
CA VAL A 52 -7.33 4.42 3.30
C VAL A 52 -8.03 5.74 3.08
N ASP A 53 -8.90 6.11 4.01
CA ASP A 53 -9.49 7.44 4.07
C ASP A 53 -8.55 8.37 4.85
N TYR A 54 -8.02 9.40 4.18
CA TYR A 54 -7.11 10.35 4.83
C TYR A 54 -7.80 11.27 5.83
N ASP A 55 -9.09 11.55 5.65
CA ASP A 55 -9.83 12.39 6.57
C ASP A 55 -10.06 11.61 7.87
N GLU A 56 -10.44 10.33 7.76
CA GLU A 56 -10.54 9.41 8.89
C GLU A 56 -9.19 9.25 9.62
N LEU A 57 -8.08 9.04 8.89
CA LEU A 57 -6.74 8.92 9.48
C LEU A 57 -6.25 10.20 10.17
N ARG A 58 -6.74 11.37 9.74
CA ARG A 58 -6.42 12.67 10.36
C ARG A 58 -7.32 12.98 11.56
N GLY A 59 -8.30 12.12 11.86
CA GLY A 59 -9.27 12.34 12.92
C GLY A 59 -10.30 13.42 12.58
N ILE A 60 -10.51 13.68 11.29
CA ILE A 60 -11.60 14.52 10.82
C ILE A 60 -12.84 13.63 10.78
N GLU A 61 -13.85 13.92 11.61
CA GLU A 61 -15.11 13.19 11.57
C GLU A 61 -15.75 13.37 10.20
N SER A 62 -16.09 12.25 9.55
CA SER A 62 -16.82 12.26 8.30
C SER A 62 -18.28 12.65 8.58
N ASP A 63 -18.78 13.69 7.92
CA ASP A 63 -20.19 14.06 7.95
C ASP A 63 -21.09 13.07 7.17
N GLU A 64 -20.51 12.04 6.55
CA GLU A 64 -21.25 11.01 5.83
C GLU A 64 -21.86 9.97 6.79
N LEU A 65 -23.18 9.78 6.67
CA LEU A 65 -23.88 8.69 7.35
C LEU A 65 -23.44 7.34 6.77
N ARG A 66 -22.61 6.57 7.50
CA ARG A 66 -22.28 5.19 7.17
C ARG A 66 -23.27 4.23 7.85
N LEU A 67 -23.78 3.25 7.10
CA LEU A 67 -24.61 2.19 7.69
C LEU A 67 -23.71 1.31 8.58
N PHE A 68 -24.13 1.08 9.81
CA PHE A 68 -23.45 0.24 10.80
C PHE A 68 -23.21 -1.18 10.27
#